data_AF-A0A4S0N2U7-F1
#
_entry.id   AF-A0A4S0N2U7-F1
#
_cell.length_a   1.000
_cell.length_b   1.000
_cell.length_c   1.000
_cell.angle_alpha   90.00
_cell.angle_beta   90.00
_cell.angle_gamma   90.00
#
_symmetry.space_group_name_H-M   'P 1'
#
loop_
_entity.id
_entity.type
_entity.pdbx_description
1 polymer ?
#
loop_
_entity_poly.entity_id
_entity_poly.type
_entity_poly.pdbx_seq_one_letter_code
_entity_poly.pdbx_strand_id
1 'polypeptide(L)'
;DVSAQSILITDNAEFGKAVEQAVERQLKVLPRAETAAASWRDFGAVILVPTLEASLPLVDRIAAEHVELAFEDAEGFLSRMRNAGAVFIGRHTPEVIGDYVGGSNHVLPTARSARFS
;
A
#
# COMPACT_ATOMS: atom_id res chain seq x y z
N ASP A 1 11.15 4.36 -7.51
CA ASP A 1 11.42 5.65 -8.15
C ASP A 1 11.35 6.76 -7.09
N VAL A 2 11.92 7.95 -7.33
CA VAL A 2 11.76 9.09 -6.38
C VAL A 2 10.33 9.63 -6.35
N SER A 3 9.56 9.41 -7.42
CA SER A 3 8.13 9.74 -7.53
C SER A 3 7.20 8.59 -7.16
N ALA A 4 7.72 7.48 -6.63
CA ALA A 4 6.89 6.41 -6.10
C ALA A 4 6.07 6.93 -4.91
N GLN A 5 4.84 6.42 -4.77
CA GLN A 5 3.91 6.81 -3.72
C GLN A 5 3.58 5.60 -2.83
N SER A 6 3.70 5.78 -1.51
CA SER A 6 3.36 4.77 -0.52
C SER A 6 2.35 5.34 0.47
N ILE A 7 1.19 4.69 0.60
CA ILE A 7 0.08 5.15 1.43
C ILE A 7 -0.28 4.06 2.43
N LEU A 8 -0.21 4.36 3.72
CA LEU A 8 -0.81 3.55 4.77
C LEU A 8 -2.23 4.07 5.05
N ILE A 9 -3.22 3.18 5.02
CA ILE A 9 -4.55 3.46 5.57
C ILE A 9 -4.74 2.60 6.82
N THR A 10 -5.12 3.20 7.93
CA THR A 10 -5.30 2.52 9.23
C THR A 10 -6.44 3.16 10.01
N ASP A 11 -7.11 2.41 10.88
CA ASP A 11 -8.06 2.92 11.86
C ASP A 11 -7.45 3.13 13.26
N ASN A 12 -6.16 2.80 13.39
CA ASN A 12 -5.41 2.95 14.63
C ASN A 12 -4.30 4.01 14.48
N ALA A 13 -4.46 5.13 15.18
CA ALA A 13 -3.52 6.26 15.15
C ALA A 13 -2.16 5.94 15.79
N GLU A 14 -2.12 5.08 16.81
CA GLU A 14 -0.87 4.65 17.44
C GLU A 14 -0.08 3.73 16.50
N PHE A 15 -0.79 2.84 15.80
CA PHE A 15 -0.19 2.00 14.77
C PHE A 15 0.37 2.86 13.63
N GLY A 16 -0.38 3.86 13.15
CA GLY A 16 0.11 4.81 12.13
C GLY A 16 1.43 5.47 12.54
N LYS A 17 1.50 6.01 13.76
CA LYS A 17 2.73 6.59 14.33
C LYS A 17 3.86 5.56 14.46
N ALA A 18 3.54 4.33 14.86
CA ALA A 18 4.54 3.27 14.98
C ALA A 18 5.14 2.88 13.62
N VAL A 19 4.32 2.87 12.56
CA VAL A 19 4.78 2.64 11.17
C VAL A 19 5.66 3.79 10.70
N GLU A 20 5.27 5.05 10.91
CA GLU A 20 6.13 6.21 10.57
C GLU A 20 7.51 6.09 11.24
N GLN A 21 7.54 5.80 12.54
CA GLN A 21 8.80 5.60 13.25
C GLN A 21 9.60 4.40 12.73
N ALA A 22 8.94 3.34 12.28
CA ALA A 22 9.61 2.18 11.68
C ALA A 22 10.23 2.53 10.33
N VAL A 23 9.53 3.30 9.49
CA VAL A 23 10.06 3.82 8.22
C VAL A 23 11.31 4.66 8.48
N GLU A 24 11.26 5.61 9.43
CA GLU A 24 12.42 6.44 9.80
C GLU A 24 13.63 5.63 10.28
N ARG A 25 13.41 4.51 10.99
CA ARG A 25 14.50 3.62 11.39
C ARG A 25 15.05 2.84 10.20
N GLN A 26 14.19 2.34 9.31
CA GLN A 26 14.61 1.56 8.15
C GLN A 26 15.35 2.40 7.11
N LEU A 27 14.93 3.64 6.88
CA LEU A 27 15.62 4.57 5.97
C LEU A 27 17.09 4.80 6.33
N LYS A 28 17.49 4.60 7.60
CA LYS A 28 18.90 4.73 8.03
C LYS A 28 19.80 3.58 7.59
N VAL A 29 19.23 2.43 7.23
CA VAL A 29 19.99 1.19 6.95
C VAL A 29 19.77 0.65 5.54
N LEU A 30 18.82 1.19 4.77
CA LEU A 30 18.52 0.74 3.42
C LEU A 30 19.65 1.10 2.43
N PRO A 31 20.11 0.17 1.58
CA PRO A 31 21.14 0.45 0.55
C PRO A 31 20.75 1.55 -0.44
N ARG A 32 19.45 1.77 -0.68
CA ARG A 32 18.90 2.80 -1.57
C ARG A 32 18.12 3.87 -0.80
N ALA A 33 18.60 4.25 0.39
CA ALA A 33 17.94 5.19 1.29
C ALA A 33 17.61 6.53 0.65
N GLU A 34 18.47 7.09 -0.22
CA GLU A 34 18.24 8.40 -0.84
C GLU A 34 16.94 8.43 -1.67
N THR A 35 16.76 7.43 -2.55
CA THR A 35 15.54 7.33 -3.38
C THR A 35 14.31 7.07 -2.52
N ALA A 36 14.40 6.13 -1.56
CA ALA A 36 13.30 5.78 -0.69
C ALA A 36 12.88 6.95 0.22
N ALA A 37 13.84 7.70 0.76
CA ALA A 37 13.59 8.86 1.61
C ALA A 37 12.93 10.00 0.82
N ALA A 38 13.38 10.26 -0.43
CA ALA A 38 12.74 11.26 -1.28
C ALA A 38 11.28 10.89 -1.59
N SER A 39 11.04 9.64 -1.99
CA SER A 39 9.69 9.11 -2.25
C SER A 39 8.78 9.22 -1.02
N TRP A 40 9.26 8.79 0.16
CA TRP A 40 8.49 8.86 1.40
C TRP A 40 8.20 10.30 1.83
N ARG A 41 9.20 11.19 1.80
CA ARG A 41 9.04 12.59 2.21
C ARG A 41 8.05 13.34 1.32
N ASP A 42 8.14 13.15 0.00
CA ASP A 42 7.41 13.97 -0.96
C ASP A 42 6.01 13.40 -1.29
N PHE A 43 5.84 12.07 -1.20
CA PHE A 43 4.62 11.38 -1.64
C PHE A 43 4.05 10.36 -0.65
N GLY A 44 4.77 10.08 0.45
CA GLY A 44 4.30 9.21 1.53
C GLY A 44 3.10 9.80 2.26
N ALA A 45 2.16 8.94 2.66
CA ALA A 45 1.00 9.38 3.43
C ALA A 45 0.53 8.32 4.43
N VAL A 46 0.05 8.78 5.59
CA VAL A 46 -0.74 7.97 6.52
C VAL A 46 -2.13 8.57 6.60
N ILE A 47 -3.15 7.76 6.31
CA ILE A 47 -4.55 8.17 6.34
C ILE A 47 -5.26 7.42 7.45
N LEU A 48 -5.67 8.17 8.48
CA LEU A 48 -6.47 7.65 9.58
C LEU A 48 -7.95 7.64 9.18
N VAL A 49 -8.59 6.48 9.29
CA VAL A 49 -10.02 6.29 9.06
C VAL A 49 -10.73 5.88 10.35
N PRO A 50 -12.05 6.06 10.48
CA PRO A 50 -12.77 5.63 11.68
C PRO A 50 -12.88 4.10 11.81
N THR A 51 -12.94 3.39 10.67
CA THR A 51 -12.83 1.92 10.57
C THR A 51 -12.19 1.56 9.25
N LEU A 52 -11.62 0.36 9.14
CA LEU A 52 -11.05 -0.12 7.87
C LEU A 52 -12.11 -0.22 6.76
N GLU A 53 -13.36 -0.58 7.05
CA GLU A 53 -14.44 -0.61 6.06
C GLU A 53 -14.73 0.77 5.48
N ALA A 54 -14.59 1.84 6.26
CA ALA A 54 -14.77 3.21 5.80
C ALA A 54 -13.69 3.64 4.78
N SER A 55 -12.60 2.88 4.66
CA SER A 55 -11.57 3.12 3.65
C SER A 55 -11.93 2.64 2.25
N LEU A 56 -12.93 1.76 2.09
CA LEU A 56 -13.29 1.18 0.80
C LEU A 56 -13.50 2.23 -0.34
N PRO A 57 -14.29 3.31 -0.16
CA PRO A 57 -14.44 4.33 -1.20
C PRO A 57 -13.14 5.11 -1.45
N LEU A 58 -12.24 5.20 -0.47
CA LEU A 58 -10.94 5.82 -0.64
C LEU A 58 -10.01 4.94 -1.48
N VAL A 59 -9.92 3.64 -1.15
CA VAL A 59 -9.13 2.65 -1.91
C VAL A 59 -9.58 2.62 -3.37
N ASP A 60 -10.89 2.54 -3.63
CA ASP A 60 -11.45 2.57 -4.99
C ASP A 60 -11.10 3.86 -5.76
N ARG A 61 -11.03 5.00 -5.07
CA ARG A 61 -10.66 6.30 -5.69
C ARG A 61 -9.17 6.41 -5.96
N ILE A 62 -8.35 5.85 -5.08
CA ILE A 62 -6.90 5.76 -5.27
C ILE A 62 -6.60 4.87 -6.47
N ALA A 63 -7.27 3.71 -6.58
CA ALA A 63 -7.07 2.75 -7.66
C ALA A 63 -5.59 2.41 -7.83
N ALA A 64 -4.99 1.91 -6.76
CA ALA A 64 -3.56 1.68 -6.67
C ALA A 64 -3.12 0.55 -7.61
N GLU A 65 -1.86 0.62 -8.03
CA GLU A 65 -1.16 -0.46 -8.72
C GLU A 65 -1.09 -1.70 -7.82
N HIS A 66 -0.63 -1.54 -6.57
CA HIS A 66 -0.53 -2.57 -5.55
C HIS A 66 -1.37 -2.22 -4.33
N VAL A 67 -2.17 -3.17 -3.82
CA VAL A 67 -2.93 -3.05 -2.57
C VAL A 67 -2.58 -4.21 -1.64
N GLU A 68 -2.06 -3.91 -0.45
CA GLU A 68 -1.88 -4.90 0.62
C GLU A 68 -3.01 -4.81 1.65
N LEU A 69 -3.68 -5.94 1.92
CA LEU A 69 -4.73 -6.06 2.92
C LEU A 69 -4.23 -6.89 4.11
N ALA A 70 -3.74 -6.21 5.15
CA ALA A 70 -3.04 -6.83 6.30
C ALA A 70 -3.88 -6.89 7.60
N PHE A 71 -5.18 -7.13 7.48
CA PHE A 71 -6.15 -7.15 8.59
C PHE A 71 -7.11 -8.35 8.49
N GLU A 72 -7.94 -8.54 9.52
CA GLU A 72 -8.93 -9.62 9.56
C GLU A 72 -10.05 -9.41 8.54
N ASP A 73 -10.65 -10.48 8.00
CA ASP A 73 -11.68 -10.42 6.96
C ASP A 73 -11.27 -9.65 5.67
N ALA A 74 -9.99 -9.72 5.31
CA ALA A 74 -9.47 -9.10 4.10
C ALA A 74 -10.15 -9.62 2.80
N GLU A 75 -10.58 -10.87 2.77
CA GLU A 75 -11.34 -11.43 1.64
C GLU A 75 -12.74 -10.80 1.51
N GLY A 76 -13.43 -10.57 2.64
CA GLY A 76 -14.71 -9.86 2.66
C GLY A 76 -14.57 -8.39 2.23
N PHE A 77 -13.46 -7.73 2.58
CA PHE A 77 -13.13 -6.41 2.06
C PHE A 77 -12.87 -6.44 0.54
N LEU A 78 -12.02 -7.35 0.07
CA LEU A 78 -11.68 -7.51 -1.35
C LEU A 78 -12.92 -7.74 -2.22
N SER A 79 -13.88 -8.54 -1.76
CA SER A 79 -15.11 -8.83 -2.52
C SER A 79 -15.93 -7.59 -2.89
N ARG A 80 -15.72 -6.46 -2.20
CA ARG A 80 -16.41 -5.18 -2.42
C ARG A 80 -15.53 -4.13 -3.09
N MET A 81 -14.22 -4.36 -3.18
CA MET A 81 -13.26 -3.47 -3.81
C MET A 81 -13.34 -3.62 -5.33
N ARG A 82 -13.28 -2.49 -6.05
CA ARG A 82 -13.47 -2.46 -7.51
C ARG A 82 -12.18 -2.16 -8.27
N ASN A 83 -11.31 -1.33 -7.70
CA ASN A 83 -10.15 -0.81 -8.43
C ASN A 83 -8.84 -1.12 -7.70
N ALA A 84 -8.07 -2.05 -8.24
CA ALA A 84 -6.68 -2.33 -7.88
C ALA A 84 -5.98 -3.05 -9.04
N GLY A 85 -4.69 -2.84 -9.24
CA GLY A 85 -3.90 -3.62 -10.20
C GLY A 85 -3.67 -5.04 -9.69
N ALA A 86 -2.98 -5.18 -8.56
CA ALA A 86 -2.81 -6.43 -7.83
C ALA A 86 -3.13 -6.26 -6.34
N VAL A 87 -3.61 -7.35 -5.73
CA VAL A 87 -4.01 -7.38 -4.32
C VAL A 87 -3.25 -8.49 -3.61
N PHE A 88 -2.68 -8.14 -2.46
CA PHE A 88 -1.93 -9.04 -1.60
C PHE A 88 -2.65 -9.19 -0.27
N ILE A 89 -3.01 -10.42 0.11
CA ILE A 89 -3.85 -10.69 1.28
C ILE A 89 -3.00 -11.29 2.41
N GLY A 90 -3.08 -10.68 3.59
CA GLY A 90 -2.48 -11.18 4.83
C GLY A 90 -1.07 -10.68 5.10
N ARG A 91 -0.65 -10.78 6.37
CA ARG A 91 0.61 -10.23 6.89
C ARG A 91 1.89 -10.91 6.39
N HIS A 92 1.75 -12.02 5.68
CA HIS A 92 2.88 -12.81 5.15
C HIS A 92 2.95 -12.75 3.62
N THR A 93 2.22 -11.81 3.01
CA THR A 93 2.14 -11.66 1.56
C THR A 93 2.61 -10.25 1.17
N PRO A 94 3.87 -9.89 1.40
CA PRO A 94 4.36 -8.59 0.97
C PRO A 94 4.38 -8.52 -0.57
N GLU A 95 4.13 -7.34 -1.13
CA GLU A 95 4.12 -7.05 -2.57
C GLU A 95 5.32 -7.67 -3.30
N VAL A 96 6.51 -7.60 -2.69
CA VAL A 96 7.76 -8.17 -3.22
C VAL A 96 7.63 -9.65 -3.61
N ILE A 97 6.72 -10.43 -3.01
CA ILE A 97 6.47 -11.80 -3.44
C ILE A 97 5.84 -11.83 -4.83
N GLY A 98 4.87 -10.96 -5.13
CA GLY A 98 4.25 -10.84 -6.44
C GLY A 98 5.22 -10.42 -7.53
N ASP A 99 6.16 -9.54 -7.20
CA ASP A 99 7.17 -9.03 -8.15
C ASP A 99 8.09 -10.13 -8.70
N TYR A 100 8.31 -11.20 -7.93
CA TYR A 100 9.32 -12.21 -8.25
C TYR A 100 8.77 -13.63 -8.39
N VAL A 101 8.03 -14.14 -7.40
CA VAL A 101 7.74 -15.59 -7.27
C VAL A 101 6.27 -15.94 -7.09
N GLY A 102 5.39 -14.93 -6.97
CA GLY A 102 3.95 -15.14 -6.79
C GLY A 102 3.24 -15.69 -8.03
N GLY A 103 3.83 -15.53 -9.21
CA GLY A 103 3.31 -16.06 -10.49
C GLY A 103 2.33 -15.13 -11.21
N SER A 104 1.87 -14.05 -10.57
CA SER A 104 1.16 -12.94 -11.23
C SER A 104 2.11 -12.11 -12.12
N ASN A 105 1.55 -11.39 -13.08
CA ASN A 105 2.33 -10.43 -13.87
C ASN A 105 2.55 -9.14 -13.07
N HIS A 106 3.77 -8.62 -13.01
CA HIS A 106 4.09 -7.37 -12.31
C HIS A 106 3.97 -6.11 -13.19
N VAL A 107 3.64 -6.27 -14.49
CA VAL A 107 3.35 -5.11 -15.36
C VAL A 107 1.90 -4.72 -15.13
N LEU A 108 1.72 -3.73 -14.26
CA LEU A 108 0.41 -3.37 -13.71
C LEU A 108 0.02 -1.91 -14.03
N PRO A 109 -1.28 -1.59 -13.98
CA PRO A 109 -1.76 -0.25 -14.28
C PRO A 109 -1.44 0.75 -13.15
N THR A 110 -0.69 1.80 -13.48
CA THR A 110 -0.20 2.82 -12.54
C THR A 110 -0.97 4.15 -12.66
N ALA A 111 -0.68 5.13 -11.80
CA ALA A 111 -1.28 6.48 -11.86
C ALA A 111 -2.82 6.49 -11.95
N ARG A 112 -3.45 5.58 -11.18
CA ARG A 112 -4.90 5.38 -11.11
C ARG A 112 -5.56 4.79 -12.36
N SER A 113 -4.79 4.21 -13.29
CA SER A 113 -5.33 3.55 -14.48
C SER A 113 -6.04 2.23 -14.18
N ALA A 114 -5.83 1.63 -13.00
CA ALA A 114 -6.56 0.45 -12.50
C ALA A 114 -8.08 0.62 -12.43
N ARG A 115 -8.62 1.82 -12.71
CA ARG A 115 -10.05 2.05 -12.92
C ARG A 115 -10.59 1.56 -14.27
N PHE A 116 -9.73 1.34 -15.27
CA PHE A 116 -10.17 1.12 -16.67
C PHE A 116 -9.29 0.19 -17.51
N SER A 117 -8.19 -0.34 -16.97
CA SER A 117 -7.21 -1.17 -17.71
C SER A 117 -6.89 -2.46 -16.96
#